data_AF-A0A174TA86-F1
#
_entry.id   AF-A0A174TA86-F1
#
_cell.length_a   1.000
_cell.length_b   1.000
_cell.length_c   1.000
_cell.angle_alpha   90.00
_cell.angle_beta   90.00
_cell.angle_gamma   90.00
#
_symmetry.space_group_name_H-M   'P 1'
#
loop_
_entity.id
_entity.type
_entity.pdbx_description
1 polymer ?
#
loop_
_entity_poly.entity_id
_entity_poly.type
_entity_poly.pdbx_seq_one_letter_code
_entity_poly.pdbx_strand_id
1 'polypeptide(L)'
;MEQFLSVLTKYRNVCAHGERLFTYRTVDAIADTPLHKKLSLPQSGNQYEKGKQDLFAVVIAFRYLLPGKDFLEFKRKLIKEIDRVNREVEHISEVELLNKMGFPKNWKNITRYHLN
;
A
#
# COMPACT_ATOMS: atom_id res chain seq x y z
N MET A 1 -6.18 -9.03 -12.66
CA MET A 1 -5.82 -7.69 -13.17
C MET A 1 -6.96 -6.69 -12.93
N GLU A 2 -8.21 -7.06 -13.20
CA GLU A 2 -9.40 -6.22 -12.94
C GLU A 2 -9.50 -5.72 -11.49
N GLN A 3 -9.23 -6.59 -10.50
CA GLN A 3 -9.26 -6.19 -9.08
C GLN A 3 -8.24 -5.09 -8.74
N PHE A 4 -7.07 -5.08 -9.37
CA PHE A 4 -6.12 -3.97 -9.20
C PHE A 4 -6.70 -2.67 -9.72
N LEU A 5 -7.28 -2.68 -10.93
CA LEU A 5 -7.89 -1.50 -11.51
C LEU A 5 -9.09 -0.99 -10.70
N SER A 6 -9.88 -1.89 -10.12
CA SER A 6 -11.00 -1.53 -9.25
C SER A 6 -10.52 -0.75 -8.01
N VAL A 7 -9.57 -1.32 -7.26
CA VAL A 7 -8.99 -0.67 -6.08
C VAL A 7 -8.34 0.67 -6.45
N LEU A 8 -7.55 0.72 -7.53
CA LEU A 8 -6.91 1.95 -8.01
C LEU A 8 -7.93 3.04 -8.37
N THR A 9 -9.05 2.68 -8.99
CA THR A 9 -10.10 3.63 -9.36
C THR A 9 -10.74 4.27 -8.13
N LYS A 10 -11.01 3.48 -7.08
CA LYS A 10 -11.55 3.99 -5.82
C LYS A 10 -10.57 4.94 -5.12
N TYR A 11 -9.30 4.53 -5.03
CA TYR A 11 -8.25 5.38 -4.46
C TYR A 11 -8.03 6.68 -5.25
N ARG A 12 -8.13 6.64 -6.59
CA ARG A 12 -8.10 7.84 -7.42
C ARG A 12 -9.24 8.80 -7.05
N ASN A 13 -10.45 8.28 -6.84
CA ASN A 13 -11.61 9.11 -6.50
C ASN A 13 -11.44 9.77 -5.13
N VAL A 14 -10.98 9.04 -4.12
CA VAL A 14 -10.65 9.59 -2.80
C VAL A 14 -9.68 10.76 -2.92
N CYS A 15 -8.60 10.59 -3.70
CA CYS A 15 -7.64 11.66 -3.96
C CYS A 15 -8.27 12.87 -4.67
N ALA A 16 -9.16 12.64 -5.64
CA ALA A 16 -9.82 13.72 -6.38
C ALA A 16 -10.84 14.51 -5.54
N HIS A 17 -11.45 13.87 -4.53
CA HIS A 17 -12.40 14.51 -3.63
C HIS A 17 -11.75 15.15 -2.40
N GLY A 18 -10.42 15.05 -2.25
CA GLY A 18 -9.69 15.59 -1.08
C GLY A 18 -9.99 14.83 0.21
N GLU A 19 -10.46 13.59 0.11
CA GLU A 19 -10.76 12.75 1.25
C GLU A 19 -9.49 12.20 1.93
N ARG A 20 -9.64 11.70 3.16
CA ARG A 20 -8.52 11.22 3.97
C ARG A 20 -7.95 9.91 3.43
N LEU A 21 -6.85 10.00 2.69
CA LEU A 21 -6.19 8.85 2.05
C LEU A 21 -5.65 7.80 3.04
N PHE A 22 -4.99 8.20 4.13
CA PHE A 22 -4.17 7.30 4.95
C PHE A 22 -4.96 6.32 5.83
N THR A 23 -6.23 6.58 6.10
CA THR A 23 -7.14 5.66 6.80
C THR A 23 -8.21 5.09 5.91
N TYR A 24 -8.26 5.49 4.64
CA TYR A 24 -9.27 5.00 3.71
C TYR A 24 -9.07 3.50 3.45
N ARG A 25 -10.18 2.77 3.43
CA ARG A 25 -10.26 1.39 2.97
C ARG A 25 -11.40 1.29 1.98
N THR A 26 -11.13 0.69 0.83
CA THR A 26 -12.17 0.43 -0.17
C THR A 26 -12.94 -0.85 0.17
N VAL A 27 -14.16 -0.97 -0.37
CA VAL A 27 -14.94 -2.22 -0.34
C VAL A 27 -14.29 -3.31 -1.20
N ASP A 28 -13.62 -2.89 -2.29
CA ASP A 28 -12.97 -3.78 -3.25
C ASP A 28 -11.62 -4.26 -2.72
N ALA A 29 -11.27 -5.52 -2.95
CA ALA A 29 -9.99 -6.09 -2.54
C ALA A 29 -9.19 -6.63 -3.73
N ILE A 30 -7.87 -6.45 -3.70
CA ILE A 30 -6.97 -7.14 -4.63
C ILE A 30 -6.88 -8.62 -4.28
N ALA A 31 -6.64 -9.52 -5.25
CA ALA A 31 -6.33 -10.92 -4.97
C ALA A 31 -5.05 -11.08 -4.13
N ASP A 32 -4.90 -12.25 -3.49
CA ASP A 32 -3.64 -12.63 -2.88
C ASP A 32 -2.54 -12.65 -3.93
N THR A 33 -1.37 -12.14 -3.56
CA THR A 33 -0.20 -12.11 -4.44
C THR A 33 1.00 -12.70 -3.72
N PRO A 34 2.01 -13.21 -4.46
CA PRO A 34 3.28 -13.63 -3.87
C PRO A 34 3.91 -12.58 -2.93
N LEU A 35 3.69 -11.28 -3.16
CA LEU A 35 4.21 -10.23 -2.29
C LEU A 35 3.60 -10.24 -0.90
N HIS A 36 2.33 -10.60 -0.73
CA HIS A 36 1.71 -10.72 0.59
C HIS A 36 2.45 -11.74 1.46
N LYS A 37 2.77 -12.89 0.86
CA LYS A 37 3.55 -13.96 1.51
C LYS A 37 5.02 -13.55 1.71
N LYS A 38 5.69 -13.03 0.68
CA LYS A 38 7.11 -12.66 0.73
C LYS A 38 7.40 -11.52 1.73
N LEU A 39 6.43 -10.65 1.99
CA LEU A 39 6.51 -9.61 3.01
C LEU A 39 5.99 -10.04 4.39
N SER A 40 5.51 -11.27 4.53
CA SER A 40 4.97 -11.81 5.79
C SER A 40 3.85 -10.96 6.36
N LEU A 41 2.87 -10.58 5.52
CA LEU A 41 1.70 -9.84 5.97
C LEU A 41 0.85 -10.66 6.93
N PRO A 42 0.24 -10.03 7.95
CA PRO A 42 -0.61 -10.73 8.91
C PRO A 42 -1.86 -11.33 8.23
N GLN A 43 -2.26 -12.50 8.71
CA GLN A 43 -3.45 -13.21 8.26
C GLN A 43 -4.37 -13.51 9.44
N SER A 44 -5.67 -13.37 9.20
CA SER A 44 -6.72 -13.90 10.06
C SER A 44 -7.38 -15.07 9.34
N GLY A 45 -7.10 -16.29 9.80
CA GLY A 45 -7.45 -17.51 9.06
C GLY A 45 -6.76 -17.54 7.69
N ASN A 46 -7.54 -17.66 6.63
CA ASN A 46 -7.03 -17.74 5.25
C ASN A 46 -6.98 -16.39 4.52
N GLN A 47 -7.25 -15.27 5.19
CA GLN A 47 -7.32 -13.95 4.56
C GLN A 47 -6.23 -13.02 5.11
N TYR A 48 -5.54 -12.30 4.22
CA TYR A 48 -4.63 -11.24 4.64
C TYR A 48 -5.40 -10.04 5.20
N GLU A 49 -4.95 -9.52 6.34
CA GLU A 49 -5.60 -8.39 7.01
C GLU A 49 -5.19 -7.03 6.42
N LYS A 50 -4.06 -7.02 5.69
CA LYS A 50 -3.41 -5.82 5.15
C LYS A 50 -2.95 -6.05 3.71
N GLY A 51 -2.80 -4.95 2.97
CA GLY A 51 -2.39 -4.98 1.56
C GLY A 51 -3.51 -5.39 0.60
N LYS A 52 -4.76 -5.42 1.07
CA LYS A 52 -5.91 -5.92 0.29
C LYS A 52 -6.84 -4.82 -0.19
N GLN A 53 -7.24 -3.95 0.74
CA GLN A 53 -8.24 -2.89 0.57
C GLN A 53 -7.71 -1.51 0.96
N ASP A 54 -6.45 -1.45 1.38
CA ASP A 54 -5.79 -0.30 2.00
C ASP A 54 -4.78 0.36 1.04
N LEU A 55 -4.11 1.41 1.50
CA LEU A 55 -3.14 2.14 0.67
C LEU A 55 -1.96 1.23 0.29
N PHE A 56 -1.63 0.22 1.11
CA PHE A 56 -0.61 -0.74 0.74
C PHE A 56 -1.05 -1.66 -0.41
N ALA A 57 -2.34 -1.93 -0.57
CA ALA A 57 -2.90 -2.60 -1.75
C ALA A 57 -2.60 -1.84 -3.05
N VAL A 58 -2.65 -0.50 -3.01
CA VAL A 58 -2.26 0.37 -4.15
C VAL A 58 -0.78 0.19 -4.47
N VAL A 59 0.09 0.13 -3.46
CA VAL A 59 1.52 -0.09 -3.64
C VAL A 59 1.79 -1.47 -4.26
N ILE A 60 1.08 -2.51 -3.81
CA ILE A 60 1.16 -3.85 -4.42
C ILE A 60 0.68 -3.79 -5.87
N ALA A 61 -0.47 -3.17 -6.15
CA ALA A 61 -1.00 -3.05 -7.51
C ALA A 61 0.00 -2.35 -8.45
N PHE A 62 0.57 -1.21 -8.02
CA PHE A 62 1.60 -0.51 -8.79
C PHE A 62 2.87 -1.32 -8.98
N ARG A 63 3.27 -2.15 -8.00
CA ARG A 63 4.43 -3.04 -8.16
C ARG A 63 4.26 -4.04 -9.31
N TYR A 64 3.02 -4.46 -9.57
CA TYR A 64 2.68 -5.37 -10.68
C TYR A 64 2.40 -4.65 -12.00
N LEU A 65 1.83 -3.44 -11.97
CA LEU A 65 1.38 -2.74 -13.17
C LEU A 65 2.41 -1.80 -13.78
N LEU A 66 3.27 -1.18 -12.96
CA LEU A 66 4.25 -0.21 -13.43
C LEU A 66 5.55 -0.89 -13.89
N PRO A 67 6.21 -0.36 -14.92
CA PRO A 67 7.60 -0.69 -15.22
C PRO A 67 8.48 -0.47 -13.98
N GLY A 68 9.53 -1.30 -13.82
CA GLY A 68 10.38 -1.26 -12.62
C GLY A 68 10.96 0.11 -12.31
N LYS A 69 11.37 0.88 -13.34
CA LYS A 69 11.87 2.26 -13.20
C LYS A 69 10.82 3.20 -12.61
N ASP A 70 9.57 3.12 -13.08
CA ASP A 70 8.49 4.02 -12.69
C ASP A 70 8.01 3.66 -11.28
N PHE A 71 7.99 2.36 -10.95
CA PHE A 71 7.72 1.91 -9.59
C PHE A 71 8.79 2.38 -8.60
N LEU A 72 10.07 2.37 -8.97
CA LEU A 72 11.15 2.87 -8.12
C LEU A 72 11.01 4.38 -7.88
N GLU A 73 10.66 5.14 -8.91
CA GLU A 73 10.39 6.57 -8.77
C GLU A 73 9.19 6.83 -7.86
N PHE A 74 8.08 6.11 -8.09
CA PHE A 74 6.88 6.16 -7.24
C PHE A 74 7.24 5.86 -5.78
N LYS A 75 7.94 4.76 -5.52
CA LYS A 75 8.36 4.35 -4.16
C LYS A 75 9.21 5.43 -3.50
N ARG A 76 10.15 6.03 -4.22
CA ARG A 76 11.00 7.11 -3.69
C ARG A 76 10.16 8.33 -3.30
N LYS A 77 9.19 8.73 -4.11
CA LYS A 77 8.26 9.83 -3.79
C LYS A 77 7.40 9.47 -2.57
N LEU A 78 6.82 8.27 -2.54
CA LEU A 78 6.00 7.81 -1.42
C LEU A 78 6.76 7.79 -0.09
N ILE A 79 8.01 7.32 -0.08
CA ILE A 79 8.85 7.36 1.14
C ILE A 79 9.00 8.80 1.64
N LYS A 80 9.33 9.74 0.76
CA LYS A 80 9.48 11.16 1.14
C LYS A 80 8.19 11.75 1.71
N GLU A 81 7.04 11.42 1.12
CA GLU A 81 5.75 11.90 1.60
C GLU A 81 5.40 11.32 2.98
N ILE A 82 5.63 10.02 3.19
CA ILE A 82 5.43 9.38 4.51
C ILE A 82 6.38 9.99 5.55
N ASP A 83 7.66 10.18 5.21
CA ASP A 83 8.65 10.79 6.11
C ASP A 83 8.32 12.27 6.42
N ARG A 84 7.63 12.98 5.51
CA ARG A 84 7.12 14.33 5.78
C ARG A 84 5.96 14.28 6.77
N VAL A 85 4.93 13.47 6.49
CA VAL A 85 3.76 13.34 7.37
C VAL A 85 4.16 12.86 8.77
N ASN A 86 5.09 11.91 8.87
CA ASN A 86 5.59 11.42 10.15
C ASN A 86 6.30 12.51 10.99
N ARG A 87 6.84 13.56 10.35
CA ARG A 87 7.43 14.71 11.05
C ARG A 87 6.39 15.75 11.45
N GLU A 88 5.28 15.83 10.73
CA GLU A 88 4.19 16.78 10.99
C GLU A 88 3.20 16.27 12.05
N VAL A 89 3.11 14.96 12.26
CA VAL A 89 2.17 14.34 13.22
C VAL A 89 2.89 13.98 14.52
N GLU A 90 2.86 14.88 15.51
CA GLU A 90 3.56 14.68 16.80
C GLU A 90 2.95 13.58 17.69
N HIS A 91 1.66 13.27 17.51
CA HIS A 91 0.91 12.38 18.41
C HIS A 91 0.83 10.92 17.96
N ILE A 92 1.37 10.56 16.78
CA ILE A 92 1.26 9.21 16.22
C ILE A 92 2.66 8.74 15.82
N SER A 93 3.06 7.57 16.30
CA SER A 93 4.34 6.97 15.89
C SER A 93 4.33 6.54 14.42
N GLU A 94 5.51 6.52 13.77
CA GLU A 94 5.65 6.03 12.39
C GLU A 94 5.03 4.63 12.21
N VAL A 95 5.22 3.75 13.19
CA VAL A 95 4.69 2.38 13.17
C VAL A 95 3.17 2.39 13.17
N GLU A 96 2.54 3.23 13.99
CA GLU A 96 1.09 3.34 14.03
C GLU A 96 0.54 3.98 12.74
N LEU A 97 1.20 5.00 12.22
CA LEU A 97 0.85 5.64 10.94
C LEU A 97 0.89 4.63 9.79
N LEU A 98 2.01 3.89 9.65
CA LEU A 98 2.17 2.83 8.66
C LEU A 98 1.11 1.73 8.82
N ASN A 99 0.82 1.33 10.06
CA ASN A 99 -0.20 0.34 10.34
C ASN A 99 -1.61 0.78 9.90
N LYS A 100 -1.97 2.05 10.13
CA LYS A 100 -3.26 2.60 9.67
C LYS A 100 -3.39 2.57 8.15
N MET A 101 -2.28 2.80 7.44
CA MET A 101 -2.20 2.75 5.99
C MET A 101 -2.10 1.32 5.40
N GLY A 102 -2.00 0.28 6.25
CA GLY A 102 -1.86 -1.12 5.82
C GLY A 102 -0.42 -1.57 5.52
N PHE A 103 0.57 -0.72 5.79
CA PHE A 103 1.97 -1.03 5.50
C PHE A 103 2.56 -1.94 6.58
N PRO A 104 3.25 -3.04 6.21
CA PRO A 104 4.05 -3.79 7.17
C PRO A 104 5.36 -3.05 7.48
N LYS A 105 6.02 -3.37 8.60
CA LYS A 105 7.30 -2.74 8.99
C LYS A 105 8.38 -2.88 7.91
N ASN A 106 8.39 -4.00 7.18
CA ASN A 106 9.35 -4.31 6.13
C ASN A 106 8.89 -3.87 4.71
N TRP A 107 7.86 -3.03 4.57
CA TRP A 107 7.27 -2.70 3.26
C TRP A 107 8.28 -2.15 2.24
N LYS A 108 9.32 -1.44 2.70
CA LYS A 108 10.39 -0.91 1.85
C LYS A 108 11.17 -2.03 1.14
N ASN A 109 11.06 -3.29 1.57
CA ASN A 109 11.64 -4.46 0.92
C ASN A 109 10.85 -4.96 -0.30
N ILE A 110 9.68 -4.39 -0.63
CA ILE A 110 8.84 -4.83 -1.75
C ILE A 110 9.56 -4.91 -3.11
N THR A 111 10.63 -4.14 -3.30
CA THR A 111 11.48 -4.16 -4.51
C THR A 111 12.56 -5.23 -4.51
N ARG A 112 12.84 -5.87 -3.36
CA ARG A 112 13.83 -6.94 -3.23
C ARG A 112 13.32 -8.28 -3.78
N TYR A 113 12.01 -8.41 -3.93
CA TYR A 113 11.38 -9.64 -4.36
C TYR A 113 11.09 -9.65 -5.86
N HIS A 114 11.48 -10.73 -6.53
CA HIS A 114 11.00 -11.05 -7.87
C HIS A 114 9.50 -11.38 -7.83
N LEU A 115 8.77 -11.01 -8.88
CA LEU A 115 7.32 -11.22 -8.96
C LEU A 115 6.92 -12.60 -9.49
N ASN A 116 7.91 -13.41 -9.86
CA ASN A 116 7.78 -14.81 -10.24
C ASN A 116 7.09 -15.61 -9.13
#